data_AF-A0A969NE79-F1
#
_entry.id   AF-A0A969NE79-F1
#
_cell.length_a   1.000
_cell.length_b   1.000
_cell.length_c   1.000
_cell.angle_alpha   90.00
_cell.angle_beta   90.00
_cell.angle_gamma   90.00
#
_symmetry.space_group_name_H-M   'P 1'
#
loop_
_entity.id
_entity.type
_entity.pdbx_description
1 polymer ?
#
loop_
_entity_poly.entity_id
_entity_poly.type
_entity_poly.pdbx_seq_one_letter_code
_entity_poly.pdbx_strand_id
1 'polypeptide(L)'
;EGVSVYLSELLSPIRLPKCFGGRHYEWREELGKKYIFVPKRDSAFMTTETLEPMTSRQMELKGFFCVEYRGLWLFADRSKGGPFLSYAFLSPDKTRIYYLESYVFAPGEDKVEMLRQLEAVLRTFRYTTLPQQATRWNRQKYLNCRKENVGML
;
A
#
# COMPACT_ATOMS: atom_id res chain seq x y z
N GLU A 1 8.57 12.75 -4.28
CA GLU A 1 7.59 12.18 -3.31
C GLU A 1 6.87 11.01 -3.95
N GLY A 2 6.46 10.01 -3.18
CA GLY A 2 5.83 8.81 -3.74
C GLY A 2 4.75 8.24 -2.83
N VAL A 3 3.63 7.83 -3.42
CA VAL A 3 2.63 6.98 -2.79
C VAL A 3 2.72 5.61 -3.44
N SER A 4 2.91 4.57 -2.65
CA SER A 4 2.94 3.19 -3.10
C SER A 4 1.79 2.42 -2.48
N VAL A 5 0.84 2.01 -3.31
CA VAL A 5 -0.28 1.19 -2.89
C VAL A 5 0.07 -0.26 -3.21
N TYR A 6 0.17 -1.09 -2.17
CA TYR A 6 0.41 -2.52 -2.32
C TYR A 6 -0.88 -3.29 -2.10
N LEU A 7 -1.48 -3.71 -3.21
CA LEU A 7 -2.53 -4.72 -3.18
C LEU A 7 -1.88 -6.10 -3.24
N SER A 8 -1.54 -6.68 -2.09
CA SER A 8 -1.23 -8.11 -2.04
C SER A 8 -2.54 -8.88 -1.93
N GLU A 9 -3.02 -9.46 -3.04
CA GLU A 9 -3.99 -10.55 -2.99
C GLU A 9 -3.29 -11.79 -2.42
N LEU A 10 -3.23 -11.90 -1.10
CA LEU A 10 -2.70 -13.08 -0.45
C LEU A 10 -3.76 -14.18 -0.47
N LEU A 11 -3.77 -14.97 -1.53
CA LEU A 11 -4.51 -16.24 -1.64
C LEU A 11 -3.91 -17.39 -0.79
N SER A 12 -3.08 -17.07 0.20
CA SER A 12 -2.49 -18.06 1.10
C SER A 12 -2.61 -17.57 2.54
N PRO A 13 -2.71 -18.49 3.53
CA PRO A 13 -3.05 -18.16 4.90
C PRO A 13 -1.86 -17.50 5.61
N ILE A 14 -1.55 -16.26 5.25
CA ILE A 14 -0.73 -15.40 6.09
C ILE A 14 -1.61 -15.07 7.27
N ARG A 15 -1.37 -15.81 8.36
CA ARG A 15 -1.97 -15.53 9.66
C ARG A 15 -1.77 -14.02 9.93
N LEU A 16 -2.82 -13.41 10.46
CA LEU A 16 -2.92 -12.02 10.92
C LEU A 16 -1.75 -11.46 11.76
N PRO A 17 -0.86 -12.22 12.47
CA PRO A 17 0.11 -11.60 13.38
C PRO A 17 1.43 -11.13 12.74
N LYS A 18 1.58 -11.07 11.41
CA LYS A 18 2.80 -10.48 10.79
C LYS A 18 2.67 -8.98 10.53
N CYS A 19 1.55 -8.54 9.99
CA CYS A 19 1.30 -7.13 9.66
C CYS A 19 0.64 -6.32 10.80
N PHE A 20 0.07 -6.97 11.81
CA PHE A 20 -0.66 -6.33 12.93
C PHE A 20 0.02 -6.49 14.30
N GLY A 21 1.25 -7.01 14.34
CA GLY A 21 2.09 -7.16 15.54
C GLY A 21 3.56 -6.87 15.20
N GLY A 22 4.47 -6.95 16.17
CA GLY A 22 5.89 -6.54 16.11
C GLY A 22 6.77 -7.10 14.97
N ARG A 23 6.20 -7.76 13.97
CA ARG A 23 6.84 -8.22 12.72
C ARG A 23 6.47 -7.37 11.49
N HIS A 24 5.79 -6.23 11.66
CA HIS A 24 5.52 -5.29 10.56
C HIS A 24 6.82 -4.87 9.83
N TYR A 25 7.90 -4.69 10.59
CA TYR A 25 9.24 -4.41 10.06
C TYR A 25 9.68 -5.44 9.03
N GLU A 26 9.68 -6.74 9.38
CA GLU A 26 10.12 -7.83 8.49
C GLU A 26 9.34 -7.82 7.18
N TRP A 27 8.02 -7.62 7.26
CA TRP A 27 7.17 -7.62 6.09
C TRP A 27 7.39 -6.39 5.19
N ARG A 28 7.61 -5.22 5.78
CA ARG A 28 7.96 -4.00 5.04
C ARG A 28 9.29 -4.17 4.31
N GLU A 29 10.29 -4.77 4.95
CA GLU A 29 11.59 -5.06 4.30
C GLU A 29 11.41 -5.96 3.07
N GLU A 30 10.55 -6.98 3.14
CA GLU A 30 10.22 -7.84 2.00
C GLU A 30 9.56 -7.06 0.85
N LEU A 31 8.62 -6.17 1.17
CA LEU A 31 7.94 -5.32 0.18
C LEU A 31 8.89 -4.30 -0.46
N GLY A 32 9.72 -3.64 0.35
CA GLY A 32 10.70 -2.66 -0.09
C GLY A 32 11.70 -3.25 -1.08
N LYS A 33 12.24 -4.43 -0.76
CA LYS A 33 13.12 -5.20 -1.68
C LYS A 33 12.44 -5.55 -2.99
N LYS A 34 11.17 -5.93 -2.95
CA LYS A 34 10.44 -6.41 -4.13
C LYS A 34 9.97 -5.29 -5.05
N TYR A 35 9.53 -4.17 -4.50
CA TYR A 35 8.79 -3.15 -5.25
C TYR A 35 9.43 -1.76 -5.23
N ILE A 36 10.33 -1.46 -4.30
CA ILE A 36 10.98 -0.14 -4.15
C ILE A 36 12.49 -0.33 -4.20
N PHE A 37 12.99 -0.65 -5.39
CA PHE A 37 14.41 -0.83 -5.66
C PHE A 37 14.87 0.06 -6.81
N VAL A 38 16.17 0.36 -6.84
CA VAL A 38 16.80 1.11 -7.93
C VAL A 38 17.29 0.11 -8.99
N PRO A 39 16.75 0.10 -10.23
CA PRO A 39 17.05 -0.94 -11.24
C PRO A 39 18.52 -1.08 -11.65
N LYS A 40 19.35 -0.09 -11.35
CA LYS A 40 20.80 -0.06 -11.68
C LYS A 40 21.71 -0.32 -10.46
N ARG A 41 21.14 -0.50 -9.27
CA ARG A 41 21.86 -0.74 -8.03
C ARG A 41 21.11 -1.76 -7.20
N ASP A 42 21.49 -3.02 -7.34
CA ASP A 42 20.85 -4.15 -6.64
C ASP A 42 20.90 -4.03 -5.11
N SER A 43 21.87 -3.28 -4.57
CA SER A 43 22.00 -2.99 -3.14
C SER A 43 21.16 -1.80 -2.66
N ALA A 44 20.50 -1.06 -3.54
CA ALA A 44 19.73 0.14 -3.19
C ALA A 44 18.22 -0.15 -3.22
N PHE A 45 17.72 -0.76 -2.15
CA PHE A 45 16.29 -0.94 -1.88
C PHE A 45 15.86 -0.16 -0.63
N MET A 46 14.57 0.17 -0.56
CA MET A 46 13.98 0.82 0.61
C MET A 46 13.91 -0.14 1.79
N THR A 47 14.52 0.29 2.90
CA THR A 47 14.53 -0.35 4.21
C THR A 47 14.00 0.66 5.24
N THR A 48 13.78 0.20 6.46
CA THR A 48 13.32 1.01 7.59
C THR A 48 14.52 1.43 8.42
N GLU A 49 14.59 2.69 8.82
CA GLU A 49 15.62 3.16 9.75
C GLU A 49 15.35 2.57 11.15
N THR A 50 16.38 2.04 11.79
CA THR A 50 16.27 1.32 13.06
C THR A 50 16.69 2.13 14.27
N LEU A 51 17.42 3.24 14.05
CA LEU A 51 17.84 4.14 15.13
C LEU A 51 16.65 4.86 15.78
N GLU A 52 15.63 5.22 14.98
CA GLU A 52 14.39 5.81 15.47
C GLU A 52 13.28 4.75 15.43
N PRO A 53 12.70 4.34 16.56
CA PRO A 53 11.69 3.30 16.56
C PRO A 53 10.43 3.75 15.83
N MET A 54 9.87 2.85 15.02
CA MET A 54 8.57 3.10 14.42
C MET A 54 7.48 3.18 15.50
N THR A 55 6.53 4.08 15.30
CA THR A 55 5.31 4.15 16.11
C THR A 55 4.20 3.40 15.39
N SER A 56 3.41 2.65 16.15
CA SER A 56 2.21 1.99 15.64
C SER A 56 0.99 2.39 16.45
N ARG A 57 -0.14 2.57 15.76
CA ARG A 57 -1.41 2.93 16.38
C ARG A 57 -2.54 2.14 15.75
N GLN A 58 -3.29 1.43 16.57
CA GLN A 58 -4.54 0.78 16.13
C GLN A 58 -5.65 1.83 16.09
N MET A 59 -6.45 1.80 15.04
CA MET A 59 -7.57 2.70 14.86
C MET A 59 -8.67 2.08 14.02
N GLU A 60 -9.85 2.68 14.07
CA GLU A 60 -10.93 2.37 13.14
C GLU A 60 -11.01 3.48 12.10
N LEU A 61 -11.01 3.11 10.82
CA LEU A 61 -11.19 4.04 9.73
C LEU A 61 -12.40 3.60 8.89
N LYS A 62 -13.46 4.42 8.91
CA LYS A 62 -14.70 4.20 8.14
C LYS A 62 -15.37 2.84 8.42
N GLY A 63 -15.34 2.36 9.66
CA GLY A 63 -15.94 1.07 10.03
C GLY A 63 -14.99 -0.13 9.93
N PHE A 64 -13.72 0.08 9.55
CA PHE A 64 -12.75 -0.99 9.35
C PHE A 64 -11.57 -0.87 10.30
N PHE A 65 -11.16 -2.02 10.83
CA PHE A 65 -9.96 -2.12 11.63
C PHE A 65 -8.74 -1.80 10.78
N CYS A 66 -7.94 -0.87 11.27
CA CYS A 66 -6.75 -0.37 10.63
C CYS A 66 -5.62 -0.23 11.65
N VAL A 67 -4.39 -0.47 11.21
CA VAL A 67 -3.20 -0.10 11.97
C VAL A 67 -2.37 0.88 11.17
N GLU A 68 -2.11 2.02 11.78
CA GLU A 68 -1.22 3.06 11.29
C GLU A 68 0.19 2.78 11.78
N TYR A 69 1.17 2.88 10.88
CA TYR A 69 2.59 2.85 11.20
C TYR A 69 3.24 4.14 10.70
N ARG A 70 4.04 4.76 11.57
CA ARG A 70 4.86 5.93 11.26
C ARG A 70 6.30 5.63 11.58
N GLY A 71 7.22 6.09 10.74
CA GLY A 71 8.64 5.93 10.99
C GLY A 71 9.47 6.59 9.92
N LEU A 72 10.76 6.26 9.94
CA LEU A 72 11.72 6.71 8.95
C LEU A 72 12.10 5.53 8.04
N TRP A 73 12.23 5.82 6.75
CA TRP A 73 12.76 4.90 5.76
C TRP A 73 14.15 5.38 5.32
N LEU A 74 14.97 4.43 4.91
CA LEU A 74 16.30 4.67 4.38
C LEU A 74 16.53 3.71 3.20
N PHE A 75 17.45 4.01 2.30
CA PHE A 75 18.02 2.98 1.43
C PHE A 75 19.09 2.16 2.16
N ALA A 76 19.25 0.89 1.80
CA ALA A 76 20.27 0.03 2.41
C ALA A 76 21.70 0.55 2.20
N ASP A 77 21.94 1.34 1.15
CA ASP A 77 23.20 2.07 0.90
C ASP A 77 23.33 3.39 1.69
N ARG A 78 22.36 3.70 2.56
CA ARG A 78 22.25 4.93 3.37
C ARG A 78 22.28 6.23 2.57
N SER A 79 22.04 6.19 1.25
CA SER A 79 22.15 7.36 0.39
C SER A 79 20.93 8.29 0.44
N LYS A 80 19.76 7.74 0.75
CA LYS A 80 18.47 8.46 0.79
C LYS A 80 17.62 7.96 1.94
N GLY A 81 16.79 8.85 2.47
CA GLY A 81 15.80 8.51 3.48
C GLY A 81 14.78 9.62 3.67
N GLY A 82 13.84 9.37 4.56
CA GLY A 82 12.79 10.31 4.92
C GLY A 82 11.70 9.68 5.79
N PRO A 83 10.62 10.40 6.06
CA PRO A 83 9.49 9.84 6.79
C PRO A 83 8.60 9.00 5.88
N PHE A 84 7.99 7.97 6.46
CA PHE A 84 6.91 7.21 5.86
C PHE A 84 5.70 7.14 6.79
N LEU A 85 4.54 6.93 6.17
CA LEU A 85 3.27 6.62 6.83
C LEU A 85 2.64 5.45 6.08
N SER A 86 2.29 4.39 6.79
CA SER A 86 1.58 3.26 6.21
C SER A 86 0.34 2.87 7.00
N TYR A 87 -0.64 2.33 6.29
CA TYR A 87 -1.88 1.80 6.83
C TYR A 87 -2.06 0.35 6.37
N ALA A 88 -2.28 -0.53 7.34
CA ALA A 88 -2.73 -1.89 7.10
C ALA A 88 -4.23 -1.99 7.43
N PHE A 89 -5.06 -2.31 6.45
CA PHE A 89 -6.49 -2.54 6.62
C PHE A 89 -6.81 -4.02 6.53
N LEU A 90 -7.69 -4.49 7.42
CA LEU A 90 -8.29 -5.81 7.29
C LEU A 90 -9.60 -5.71 6.52
N SER A 91 -9.81 -6.59 5.55
CA SER A 91 -11.08 -6.67 4.83
C SER A 91 -12.22 -7.09 5.78
N PRO A 92 -13.49 -6.72 5.51
CA PRO A 92 -14.61 -7.08 6.39
C PRO A 92 -14.83 -8.59 6.52
N ASP A 93 -14.59 -9.32 5.43
CA ASP A 93 -14.63 -10.78 5.38
C ASP A 93 -13.38 -11.44 6.01
N LYS A 94 -12.43 -10.62 6.49
CA LYS A 94 -11.17 -11.02 7.13
C LYS A 94 -10.31 -11.95 6.27
N THR A 95 -10.49 -11.92 4.96
CA THR A 95 -9.76 -12.75 3.99
C THR A 95 -8.55 -12.04 3.41
N ARG A 96 -8.54 -10.71 3.39
CA ARG A 96 -7.54 -9.89 2.69
C ARG A 96 -7.01 -8.81 3.61
N ILE A 97 -5.73 -8.50 3.45
CA ILE A 97 -5.08 -7.36 4.08
C ILE A 97 -4.68 -6.39 2.96
N TYR A 98 -5.08 -5.13 3.09
CA TYR A 98 -4.68 -4.06 2.21
C TYR A 98 -3.58 -3.25 2.88
N TYR A 99 -2.46 -3.06 2.21
CA TYR A 99 -1.37 -2.24 2.73
C TYR A 99 -1.09 -1.07 1.83
N LEU A 100 -1.22 0.11 2.41
CA LEU A 100 -0.96 1.35 1.72
C LEU A 100 0.20 2.02 2.41
N GLU A 101 1.13 2.51 1.60
CA GLU A 101 2.33 3.14 2.10
C GLU A 101 2.56 4.45 1.34
N SER A 102 2.87 5.49 2.10
CA SER A 102 3.34 6.75 1.56
C SER A 102 4.71 7.05 2.13
N TYR A 103 5.60 7.59 1.30
CA TYR A 103 6.93 7.98 1.72
C TYR A 103 7.33 9.28 1.05
N VAL A 104 8.05 10.10 1.79
CA VAL A 104 8.51 11.41 1.31
C VAL A 104 10.02 11.37 1.14
N PHE A 105 10.47 11.69 -0.08
CA PHE A 105 11.86 12.03 -0.38
C PHE A 105 11.90 13.47 -0.89
N ALA A 106 12.42 14.38 -0.08
CA ALA A 106 12.57 15.79 -0.40
C ALA A 106 13.74 16.40 0.42
N PRO A 107 14.99 16.22 -0.03
CA PRO A 107 16.15 16.75 0.69
C PRO A 107 16.10 18.29 0.72
N GLY A 108 16.37 18.90 1.89
CA GLY A 108 16.37 20.36 2.05
C GLY A 108 15.00 21.03 2.21
N GLU A 109 13.90 20.30 2.05
CA GLU A 109 12.54 20.84 2.17
C GLU A 109 11.81 20.38 3.44
N ASP A 110 10.80 21.14 3.85
CA ASP A 110 9.87 20.77 4.92
C ASP A 110 8.95 19.64 4.44
N LYS A 111 8.99 18.51 5.15
CA LYS A 111 8.31 17.28 4.77
C LYS A 111 6.99 17.11 5.50
N VAL A 112 6.69 17.94 6.50
CA VAL A 112 5.52 17.76 7.36
C VAL A 112 4.24 18.00 6.56
N GLU A 113 4.19 19.05 5.76
CA GLU A 113 3.01 19.38 4.96
C GLU A 113 2.74 18.34 3.87
N MET A 114 3.79 17.90 3.18
CA MET A 114 3.69 16.80 2.21
C MET A 114 3.18 15.53 2.89
N LEU A 115 3.72 15.16 4.05
CA LEU A 115 3.26 13.98 4.79
C LEU A 115 1.80 14.10 5.20
N ARG A 116 1.30 15.28 5.59
CA ARG A 116 -0.12 15.53 5.88
C ARG A 116 -1.01 15.37 4.65
N GLN A 117 -0.56 15.85 3.49
CA GLN A 117 -1.30 15.66 2.24
C GLN A 117 -1.38 14.19 1.86
N LEU A 118 -0.26 13.46 1.98
CA LEU A 118 -0.23 12.01 1.74
C LEU A 118 -1.11 11.25 2.74
N GLU A 119 -1.10 11.66 4.01
CA GLU A 119 -2.01 11.12 5.04
C GLU A 119 -3.48 11.31 4.65
N ALA A 120 -3.85 12.50 4.13
CA ALA A 120 -5.19 12.77 3.66
C ALA A 120 -5.56 11.84 2.49
N VAL A 121 -4.67 11.67 1.51
CA VAL A 121 -4.87 10.74 0.38
C VAL A 121 -5.07 9.31 0.87
N LEU A 122 -4.21 8.82 1.75
CA LEU A 122 -4.33 7.47 2.29
C LEU A 122 -5.64 7.26 3.06
N ARG A 123 -6.10 8.27 3.80
CA ARG A 123 -7.39 8.24 4.50
C ARG A 123 -8.60 8.24 3.57
N THR A 124 -8.45 8.64 2.30
CA THR A 124 -9.55 8.54 1.33
C THR A 124 -9.85 7.11 0.89
N PHE A 125 -8.93 6.17 1.14
CA PHE A 125 -9.10 4.77 0.77
C PHE A 125 -10.43 4.20 1.27
N ARG A 126 -11.11 3.49 0.37
CA ARG A 126 -12.34 2.74 0.63
C ARG A 126 -12.22 1.44 -0.15
N TYR A 127 -12.53 0.32 0.49
CA TYR A 127 -12.81 -0.87 -0.29
C TYR A 127 -14.23 -0.73 -0.83
N THR A 128 -14.42 -1.14 -2.08
CA THR A 128 -15.75 -1.39 -2.64
C THR A 128 -15.88 -2.89 -2.75
N THR A 129 -16.76 -3.50 -1.97
CA THR A 129 -17.24 -4.84 -2.32
C THR A 129 -18.03 -4.66 -3.60
N LEU A 130 -17.52 -5.17 -4.72
CA LEU A 130 -18.36 -5.30 -5.90
C LEU A 130 -19.59 -6.10 -5.47
N PRO A 131 -20.82 -5.59 -5.69
CA PRO A 131 -22.00 -6.43 -5.52
C PRO A 131 -21.76 -7.69 -6.35
N GLN A 132 -21.96 -8.88 -5.79
CA GLN A 132 -21.83 -10.16 -6.51
C GLN A 132 -22.68 -10.19 -7.80
N GLN A 133 -23.61 -9.27 -7.96
CA GLN A 133 -24.43 -9.09 -9.15
C GLN A 133 -23.70 -8.37 -10.31
N ALA A 134 -22.62 -7.61 -10.06
CA ALA A 134 -21.85 -6.91 -11.10
C ALA A 134 -20.90 -7.84 -11.87
N THR A 135 -20.57 -9.01 -11.34
CA THR A 135 -19.81 -10.07 -12.05
C THR A 135 -20.67 -10.87 -13.03
N ARG A 136 -21.98 -10.61 -13.10
CA ARG A 136 -22.84 -11.04 -14.21
C ARG A 136 -22.76 -10.03 -15.36
N TRP A 137 -21.55 -9.62 -15.76
CA TRP A 137 -21.37 -9.13 -17.12
C TRP A 137 -21.66 -10.29 -18.05
N ASN A 138 -22.90 -10.33 -18.56
CA ASN A 138 -23.34 -11.33 -19.52
C ASN A 138 -22.34 -11.28 -20.70
N ARG A 139 -21.60 -12.37 -20.96
CA ARG A 139 -20.59 -12.47 -22.04
C ARG A 139 -21.13 -11.94 -23.37
N GLN A 140 -22.44 -12.07 -23.56
CA GLN A 140 -23.21 -11.54 -24.68
C GLN A 140 -23.11 -10.02 -24.84
N LYS A 141 -23.06 -9.24 -23.75
CA LYS A 141 -23.00 -7.77 -23.78
C LYS A 141 -21.64 -7.26 -24.29
N TYR A 142 -20.55 -7.96 -23.95
CA TYR A 142 -19.21 -7.69 -24.51
C TYR A 142 -19.11 -8.10 -25.99
N LEU A 143 -19.70 -9.23 -26.36
CA LEU A 143 -19.73 -9.69 -27.75
C LEU A 143 -20.60 -8.78 -28.64
N ASN A 144 -21.71 -8.25 -28.11
CA ASN A 144 -22.57 -7.32 -28.85
C ASN A 144 -21.93 -5.94 -29.04
N CYS A 145 -21.26 -5.39 -28.00
CA CYS A 145 -20.50 -4.13 -28.12
C CYS A 145 -19.34 -4.25 -29.13
N ARG A 146 -18.77 -5.45 -29.30
CA ARG A 146 -17.74 -5.73 -30.32
C ARG A 146 -18.31 -5.86 -31.73
N LYS A 147 -19.58 -6.27 -31.89
CA LYS A 147 -20.24 -6.31 -33.21
C LYS A 147 -20.71 -4.95 -33.68
N GLU A 148 -21.09 -4.06 -32.76
CA GLU A 148 -21.53 -2.68 -33.08
C GLU A 148 -20.36 -1.78 -33.52
N ASN A 149 -19.12 -2.06 -33.11
CA ASN A 149 -17.93 -1.28 -33.48
C ASN A 149 -17.08 -1.87 -34.62
N VAL A 150 -17.53 -2.93 -35.28
CA VAL A 150 -16.83 -3.52 -36.46
C VAL A 150 -17.63 -3.27 -37.76
N GLY A 151 -18.72 -2.48 -37.68
CA GLY A 151 -19.55 -2.09 -38.83
C GLY A 151 -19.37 -0.65 -39.31
N MET A 152 -18.27 0.02 -38.95
CA MET A 152 -17.97 1.39 -39.42
C MET A 152 -16.47 1.54 -39.74
N LEU A 153 -15.98 0.72 -40.68
CA LEU A 153 -14.83 0.99 -41.56
C LEU A 153 -15.07 0.26 -42.88
#